data_AF-A0A6J6KK30-F1
#
_entry.id   AF-A0A6J6KK30-F1
#
_cell.length_a   1.000
_cell.length_b   1.000
_cell.length_c   1.000
_cell.angle_alpha   90.00
_cell.angle_beta   90.00
_cell.angle_gamma   90.00
#
_symmetry.space_group_name_H-M   'P 1'
#
loop_
_entity.id
_entity.type
_entity.pdbx_description
1 polymer ?
#
loop_
_entity_poly.entity_id
_entity_poly.type
_entity_poly.pdbx_seq_one_letter_code
_entity_poly.pdbx_strand_id
1 'polypeptide(L)'
;MVTAGLYSEQIARYLNFFPLKQLHVISFESTLTQSDEELHGVLKFLLPHSTIANEESQLAFPKRNVARASRFPKLNEVIFKSKLLSYSTKSRISKKSLVDLKVPEMLEDDRKFLREIYAGENQALQSILGKSFSWTI
;
A
#
# COMPACT_ATOMS: atom_id res chain seq x y z
N MET A 1 12.70 14.30 -10.25
CA MET A 1 12.73 12.85 -9.97
C MET A 1 11.83 12.57 -8.77
N VAL A 2 10.91 11.61 -8.84
CA VAL A 2 9.99 11.30 -7.72
C VAL A 2 10.71 10.36 -6.75
N THR A 3 11.38 10.93 -5.75
CA THR A 3 12.21 10.18 -4.78
C THR A 3 11.44 9.18 -3.93
N ALA A 4 10.12 9.35 -3.82
CA ALA A 4 9.23 8.40 -3.13
C ALA A 4 9.21 7.00 -3.79
N GLY A 5 9.56 6.88 -5.08
CA GLY A 5 9.63 5.60 -5.80
C GLY A 5 10.94 4.83 -5.63
N LEU A 6 11.96 5.42 -4.99
CA LEU A 6 13.27 4.79 -4.76
C LEU A 6 13.21 3.87 -3.54
N TYR A 7 12.51 2.75 -3.67
CA TYR A 7 12.28 1.84 -2.54
C TYR A 7 13.56 1.18 -2.03
N SER A 8 14.55 0.95 -2.90
CA SER A 8 15.82 0.34 -2.51
C SER A 8 16.55 1.23 -1.48
N GLU A 9 16.64 2.54 -1.76
CA GLU A 9 17.24 3.53 -0.87
C GLU A 9 16.48 3.65 0.45
N GLN A 10 15.14 3.61 0.39
CA GLN A 10 14.31 3.72 1.59
C GLN A 10 14.51 2.51 2.51
N ILE A 11 14.49 1.30 1.95
CA ILE A 11 14.69 0.07 2.73
C ILE A 11 16.11 0.02 3.28
N ALA A 12 17.12 0.43 2.52
CA ALA A 12 18.51 0.50 3.00
C ALA A 12 18.64 1.34 4.28
N ARG A 13 17.88 2.44 4.41
CA ARG A 13 17.86 3.25 5.64
C ARG A 13 17.31 2.49 6.84
N TYR A 14 16.26 1.69 6.67
CA TYR A 14 15.73 0.84 7.74
C TYR A 14 16.71 -0.25 8.12
N LEU A 15 17.40 -0.84 7.14
CA LEU A 15 18.38 -1.91 7.36
C LEU A 15 19.60 -1.46 8.18
N ASN A 16 19.88 -0.16 8.27
CA ASN A 16 20.90 0.37 9.19
C ASN A 16 20.55 0.15 10.67
N PHE A 17 19.28 -0.07 11.00
CA PHE A 17 18.80 -0.19 12.39
C PHE A 17 18.08 -1.52 12.65
N PHE A 18 17.41 -2.07 11.64
CA PHE A 18 16.62 -3.29 11.75
C PHE A 18 17.13 -4.36 10.79
N PRO A 19 17.52 -5.55 11.26
CA PRO A 19 17.87 -6.65 10.37
C PRO A 19 16.69 -7.01 9.46
N LEU A 20 16.98 -7.49 8.24
CA LEU A 20 15.97 -7.82 7.22
C LEU A 20 14.84 -8.73 7.74
N LYS A 21 15.15 -9.68 8.64
CA LYS A 21 14.16 -10.57 9.27
C LYS A 21 13.07 -9.84 10.08
N GLN A 22 13.28 -8.59 10.45
CA GLN A 22 12.33 -7.70 11.15
C GLN A 22 11.60 -6.75 10.19
N LEU A 23 11.78 -6.91 8.88
CA LEU A 23 11.07 -6.16 7.86
C LEU A 23 10.21 -7.11 7.03
N HIS A 24 8.94 -6.77 6.87
CA HIS A 24 8.03 -7.51 6.01
C HIS A 24 7.47 -6.56 4.94
N VAL A 25 7.76 -6.88 3.67
CA VAL A 25 7.35 -6.06 2.53
C VAL A 25 6.21 -6.74 1.79
N ILE A 26 5.07 -6.07 1.79
CA ILE A 26 3.83 -6.54 1.20
C ILE A 26 3.72 -5.99 -0.23
N SER A 27 3.36 -6.86 -1.16
CA SER A 27 3.03 -6.46 -2.54
C SER A 27 1.55 -6.09 -2.60
N PHE A 28 1.24 -4.83 -2.92
CA PHE A 28 -0.16 -4.42 -3.01
C PHE A 28 -0.91 -5.19 -4.09
N GLU A 29 -0.27 -5.44 -5.24
CA GLU A 29 -0.82 -6.26 -6.32
C GLU A 29 -1.15 -7.68 -5.83
N SER A 30 -0.26 -8.27 -5.04
CA SER A 30 -0.49 -9.60 -4.45
C SER A 30 -1.62 -9.57 -3.42
N THR A 31 -1.82 -8.48 -2.67
CA THR A 31 -2.99 -8.37 -1.78
C THR A 31 -4.32 -8.33 -2.54
N LEU A 32 -4.32 -7.95 -3.81
CA LEU A 32 -5.51 -7.94 -4.66
C LEU A 32 -5.78 -9.32 -5.29
N THR A 33 -4.73 -10.05 -5.68
CA THR A 33 -4.86 -11.33 -6.40
C THR A 33 -4.81 -12.55 -5.49
N GLN A 34 -4.07 -12.46 -4.37
CA GLN A 34 -3.75 -13.55 -3.45
C GLN A 34 -3.86 -13.05 -2.00
N SER A 35 -5.02 -12.46 -1.66
CA SER A 35 -5.25 -11.80 -0.36
C SER A 35 -4.94 -12.69 0.84
N ASP A 36 -5.31 -13.96 0.76
CA ASP A 36 -5.23 -14.90 1.89
C ASP A 36 -3.77 -15.29 2.16
N GLU A 37 -2.98 -15.48 1.09
CA GLU A 37 -1.56 -15.79 1.18
C GLU A 37 -0.75 -14.62 1.76
N GLU A 38 -0.99 -13.39 1.26
CA GLU A 38 -0.34 -12.19 1.82
C GLU A 38 -0.77 -11.95 3.27
N LEU A 39 -2.04 -12.21 3.63
CA LEU A 39 -2.52 -12.04 5.00
C LEU A 39 -1.86 -13.04 5.93
N HIS A 40 -1.76 -14.30 5.50
CA HIS A 40 -1.07 -15.33 6.25
C HIS A 40 0.41 -14.99 6.45
N GLY A 41 1.07 -14.43 5.41
CA GLY A 41 2.43 -13.90 5.51
C GLY A 41 2.58 -12.83 6.59
N VAL A 42 1.67 -11.85 6.61
CA VAL A 42 1.63 -10.79 7.62
C VAL A 42 1.39 -11.34 9.02
N LEU A 43 0.41 -12.24 9.18
CA LEU A 43 0.10 -12.83 10.48
C LEU A 43 1.26 -13.67 11.01
N LYS A 44 1.91 -14.46 10.15
CA LYS A 44 3.11 -15.23 10.50
C LYS A 44 4.27 -14.33 10.91
N PHE A 45 4.43 -13.18 10.25
CA PHE A 45 5.45 -12.20 10.61
C PHE A 45 5.17 -11.54 11.98
N LEU A 46 3.92 -11.15 12.24
CA LEU A 46 3.53 -10.49 13.50
C LEU A 46 3.43 -11.45 14.68
N LEU A 47 3.01 -12.70 14.44
CA LEU A 47 2.69 -13.69 15.46
C LEU A 47 3.36 -15.04 15.15
N PRO A 48 4.71 -15.10 15.11
CA PRO A 48 5.45 -16.28 14.62
C PRO A 48 5.28 -17.55 15.45
N HIS A 49 4.77 -17.43 16.68
CA HIS A 49 4.53 -18.56 17.60
C HIS A 49 3.03 -18.88 17.76
N SER A 50 2.16 -18.23 17.01
CA SER A 50 0.71 -18.47 17.10
C SER A 50 0.26 -19.51 16.06
N THR A 51 -0.64 -20.39 16.48
CA THR A 51 -1.42 -21.20 15.55
C THR A 51 -2.55 -20.32 15.05
N ILE A 52 -2.43 -19.79 13.83
CA ILE A 52 -3.50 -19.06 13.17
C ILE A 52 -4.56 -20.10 12.83
N ALA A 53 -5.63 -20.17 13.63
CA ALA A 53 -6.78 -20.99 13.29
C ALA A 53 -7.39 -20.43 12.01
N ASN A 54 -7.49 -21.26 10.97
CA ASN A 54 -8.25 -20.98 9.74
C ASN A 54 -9.77 -21.01 10.03
N GLU A 55 -10.21 -20.36 11.10
CA GLU A 55 -11.62 -20.01 11.19
C GLU A 55 -11.90 -19.00 10.07
N GLU A 56 -13.08 -19.07 9.46
CA GLU A 56 -13.60 -18.22 8.38
C GLU A 56 -13.72 -16.73 8.80
N SER A 57 -12.68 -16.19 9.41
CA SER A 57 -12.54 -14.79 9.71
C SER A 57 -12.50 -14.05 8.38
N GLN A 58 -13.50 -13.19 8.17
CA GLN A 58 -13.61 -12.30 7.02
C GLN A 58 -12.54 -11.20 7.08
N LEU A 59 -11.28 -11.57 7.20
CA LEU A 59 -10.15 -10.66 7.19
C LEU A 59 -9.94 -10.22 5.74
N ALA A 60 -10.53 -9.08 5.38
CA ALA A 60 -10.42 -8.51 4.05
C ALA A 60 -9.36 -7.40 4.01
N PHE A 61 -8.36 -7.56 3.14
CA PHE A 61 -7.52 -6.43 2.75
C PHE A 61 -8.35 -5.36 2.02
N PRO A 62 -7.98 -4.08 2.13
CA PRO A 62 -8.59 -3.04 1.32
C PRO A 62 -8.37 -3.34 -0.18
N LYS A 63 -9.45 -3.64 -0.90
CA LYS A 63 -9.45 -4.07 -2.32
C LYS A 63 -8.99 -2.99 -3.32
N ARG A 64 -8.45 -1.86 -2.88
CA ARG A 64 -8.07 -0.76 -3.78
C ARG A 64 -7.05 0.18 -3.14
N ASN A 65 -5.98 0.50 -3.88
CA ASN A 65 -5.04 1.55 -3.51
C ASN A 65 -5.73 2.88 -3.83
N VAL A 66 -6.26 3.54 -2.82
CA VAL A 66 -7.10 4.72 -3.01
C VAL A 66 -6.36 5.99 -2.63
N ALA A 67 -5.78 6.62 -3.64
CA ALA A 67 -5.82 8.08 -3.74
C ALA A 67 -7.30 8.49 -3.94
N ARG A 68 -8.10 8.47 -2.86
CA ARG A 68 -9.48 8.95 -2.87
C ARG A 68 -9.48 10.45 -2.64
N ALA A 69 -10.15 11.17 -3.51
CA ALA A 69 -10.51 12.56 -3.23
C ALA A 69 -11.95 12.62 -2.70
N SER A 70 -12.20 13.62 -1.87
CA SER A 70 -13.57 13.99 -1.54
C SER A 70 -14.23 14.67 -2.75
N ARG A 71 -15.47 14.29 -3.09
CA ARG A 71 -16.37 15.09 -3.95
C ARG A 71 -16.57 16.50 -3.40
N PHE A 72 -16.53 16.64 -2.08
CA PHE A 72 -16.85 17.87 -1.37
C PHE A 72 -15.75 18.17 -0.33
N PRO A 73 -14.53 18.57 -0.76
CA PRO A 73 -13.40 18.74 0.14
C PRO A 73 -13.68 19.77 1.23
N LYS A 74 -14.31 20.89 0.88
CA LYS A 74 -14.74 21.94 1.84
C LYS A 74 -15.77 21.42 2.86
N LEU A 75 -16.71 20.59 2.42
CA LEU A 75 -17.71 20.01 3.32
C LEU A 75 -17.07 19.01 4.29
N ASN A 76 -16.16 18.17 3.80
CA ASN A 76 -15.40 17.25 4.66
C ASN A 76 -14.57 18.04 5.68
N GLU A 77 -13.93 19.13 5.27
CA GLU A 77 -13.18 19.98 6.18
C GLU A 77 -14.06 20.53 7.32
N VAL A 78 -15.25 21.04 6.99
CA VAL A 78 -16.23 21.51 7.98
C VAL A 78 -16.71 20.38 8.89
N ILE A 79 -16.99 19.19 8.35
CA ILE A 79 -17.40 18.00 9.11
C ILE A 79 -16.31 17.60 10.11
N PHE A 80 -15.04 17.58 9.70
CA PHE A 80 -13.95 17.18 10.59
C PHE A 80 -13.63 18.24 11.64
N LYS A 81 -13.82 19.53 11.32
CA LYS A 81 -13.73 20.65 12.28
C LYS A 81 -14.91 20.72 13.26
N SER A 82 -16.05 20.13 12.94
CA SER A 82 -17.23 20.13 13.83
C SER A 82 -16.94 19.37 15.13
N LYS A 83 -17.24 19.97 16.28
CA LYS A 83 -17.16 19.29 17.59
C LYS A 83 -18.41 18.45 17.91
N LEU A 84 -19.45 18.55 17.09
CA LEU A 84 -20.77 17.94 17.35
C LEU A 84 -20.85 16.47 16.95
N LEU A 85 -19.94 16.00 16.09
CA LEU A 85 -19.95 14.64 15.58
C LEU A 85 -18.79 13.82 16.15
N SER A 86 -19.06 12.57 16.50
CA SER A 86 -18.01 11.61 16.82
C SER A 86 -17.15 11.30 15.59
N TYR A 87 -15.91 10.87 15.82
CA TYR A 87 -14.99 10.50 14.74
C TYR A 87 -15.57 9.40 13.83
N SER A 88 -16.25 8.40 14.40
CA SER A 88 -16.88 7.31 13.65
C SER A 88 -17.97 7.83 12.69
N THR A 89 -18.75 8.81 13.13
CA THR A 89 -19.78 9.45 12.30
C THR A 89 -19.15 10.32 11.21
N LYS A 90 -18.14 11.12 11.55
CA LYS A 90 -17.37 11.93 10.58
C LYS A 90 -16.77 11.04 9.48
N SER A 91 -16.13 9.94 9.86
CA SER A 91 -15.54 8.97 8.95
C SER A 91 -16.58 8.35 8.02
N ARG A 92 -17.76 8.00 8.53
CA ARG A 92 -18.85 7.41 7.74
C ARG A 92 -19.40 8.37 6.70
N ILE A 93 -19.61 9.64 7.07
CA ILE A 93 -20.09 10.68 6.15
C ILE A 93 -19.02 10.98 5.10
N SER A 94 -17.77 11.15 5.54
CA SER A 94 -16.64 11.38 4.63
C SER A 94 -16.49 10.24 3.63
N LYS A 95 -16.65 8.97 4.04
CA LYS A 95 -16.59 7.82 3.13
C LYS A 95 -17.65 7.87 2.03
N LYS A 96 -18.85 8.39 2.32
CA LYS A 96 -19.92 8.57 1.33
C LYS A 96 -19.64 9.70 0.33
N SER A 97 -18.81 10.68 0.71
CA SER A 97 -18.40 11.76 -0.18
C SER A 97 -17.15 11.44 -0.98
N LEU A 98 -16.48 10.30 -0.75
CA LEU A 98 -15.31 9.91 -1.54
C LEU A 98 -15.72 9.50 -2.95
N VAL A 99 -14.94 9.93 -3.92
CA VAL A 99 -14.99 9.43 -5.29
C VAL A 99 -13.66 8.82 -5.64
N ASP A 100 -13.74 7.75 -6.42
CA ASP A 100 -12.60 7.24 -7.13
C ASP A 100 -12.20 8.29 -8.17
N LEU A 101 -11.03 8.91 -7.95
CA LEU A 101 -10.43 9.71 -8.99
C LEU A 101 -10.25 8.80 -10.21
N LYS A 102 -10.82 9.20 -11.36
CA LYS A 102 -10.44 8.60 -12.64
C LYS A 102 -8.98 8.97 -12.86
N VAL A 103 -8.09 8.03 -12.58
CA VAL A 103 -6.67 8.18 -12.90
C VAL A 103 -6.58 8.14 -14.43
N PRO A 104 -6.04 9.19 -15.08
CA PRO A 104 -5.85 9.16 -16.52
C PRO A 104 -4.89 8.01 -16.86
N GLU A 105 -5.13 7.36 -18.00
CA GLU A 105 -4.18 6.38 -18.50
C GLU A 105 -2.85 7.07 -18.81
N MET A 106 -1.75 6.44 -18.38
CA MET A 106 -0.41 6.91 -18.66
C MET A 106 -0.08 6.65 -20.13
N LEU A 107 0.55 7.62 -20.80
CA LEU A 107 1.06 7.43 -22.15
C LEU A 107 2.10 6.31 -22.16
N GLU A 108 2.14 5.51 -23.23
CA GLU A 108 3.06 4.38 -23.32
C GLU A 108 4.54 4.81 -23.36
N ASP A 109 4.83 5.97 -23.96
CA ASP A 109 6.18 6.54 -23.95
C ASP A 109 6.62 6.95 -22.54
N ASP A 110 5.73 7.59 -21.77
CA ASP A 110 6.00 7.95 -20.38
C ASP A 110 6.19 6.69 -19.53
N ARG A 111 5.38 5.65 -19.76
CA ARG A 111 5.50 4.35 -19.08
C ARG A 111 6.86 3.72 -19.36
N LYS A 112 7.28 3.71 -20.63
CA LYS A 112 8.58 3.16 -21.03
C LYS A 112 9.73 3.95 -20.40
N PHE A 113 9.68 5.28 -20.47
CA PHE A 113 10.66 6.15 -19.85
C PHE A 113 10.80 5.92 -18.33
N LEU A 114 9.68 5.80 -17.62
CA LEU A 114 9.70 5.51 -16.18
C LEU A 114 10.24 4.11 -15.87
N ARG A 115 9.91 3.10 -16.68
CA ARG A 115 10.49 1.75 -16.53
C ARG A 115 12.01 1.77 -16.67
N GLU A 116 12.53 2.50 -17.65
CA GLU A 116 13.97 2.65 -17.85
C GLU A 116 14.65 3.36 -16.67
N ILE A 117 14.05 4.43 -16.15
CA ILE A 117 14.56 5.15 -14.97
C ILE A 117 14.64 4.25 -13.73
N TYR A 118 13.60 3.45 -13.47
CA TYR A 118 13.52 2.64 -12.26
C TYR A 118 14.12 1.23 -12.42
N ALA A 119 14.58 0.82 -13.60
CA ALA A 119 15.11 -0.53 -13.83
C ALA A 119 16.24 -0.91 -12.86
N GLY A 120 17.19 0.01 -12.63
CA GLY A 120 18.28 -0.21 -11.67
C GLY A 120 17.80 -0.31 -10.22
N GLU A 121 16.86 0.56 -9.84
CA GLU A 121 16.24 0.56 -8.50
C GLU A 121 15.48 -0.73 -8.22
N ASN A 122 14.75 -1.21 -9.22
CA ASN A 122 13.99 -2.44 -9.18
C ASN A 122 14.90 -3.66 -8.94
N GLN A 123 16.03 -3.72 -9.66
CA GLN A 123 17.03 -4.77 -9.49
C GLN A 123 17.73 -4.71 -8.13
N ALA A 124 18.04 -3.50 -7.65
CA ALA A 124 18.62 -3.30 -6.32
C ALA A 124 17.67 -3.76 -5.21
N LEU A 125 16.39 -3.38 -5.31
CA LEU A 125 15.34 -3.80 -4.39
C LEU A 125 15.18 -5.33 -4.34
N GLN A 126 15.13 -5.97 -5.52
CA GLN A 126 15.03 -7.43 -5.62
C GLN A 126 16.22 -8.11 -4.95
N SER A 127 17.43 -7.56 -5.13
CA SER A 127 18.65 -8.08 -4.53
C SER A 127 18.65 -7.96 -2.99
N ILE A 128 18.08 -6.87 -2.45
CA ILE A 128 17.93 -6.65 -1.00
C ILE A 128 16.91 -7.61 -0.38
N LEU A 129 15.74 -7.74 -1.02
CA LEU A 129 14.60 -8.47 -0.44
C LEU A 129 14.58 -9.96 -0.80
N GLY A 130 15.30 -10.37 -1.85
CA GLY A 130 15.17 -11.71 -2.43
C GLY A 130 13.76 -12.01 -2.98
N LYS A 131 12.95 -10.96 -3.21
CA LYS A 131 11.56 -11.03 -3.70
C LYS A 131 11.43 -10.17 -4.95
N SER A 132 10.84 -10.72 -6.01
CA SER A 132 10.44 -9.96 -7.20
C SER A 132 9.00 -9.46 -7.05
N PHE A 133 8.71 -8.28 -7.60
CA PHE A 133 7.37 -7.72 -7.66
C PHE A 133 6.81 -7.78 -9.09
N SER A 134 5.50 -7.64 -9.26
CA SER A 134 4.86 -7.71 -10.58
C SER A 134 5.26 -6.56 -11.53
N TRP A 135 5.67 -5.42 -10.97
CA TRP A 135 6.11 -4.23 -11.70
C TRP A 135 7.61 -4.23 -12.04
N THR A 136 8.32 -5.31 -11.70
CA THR A 136 9.73 -5.55 -12.06
C THR A 136 9.90 -6.19 -13.45
N ILE A 137 8.80 -6.60 -14.10
CA ILE A 137 8.75 -7.32 -15.39
C ILE A 137 8.37 -6.36 -16.53
#